data_AF-A0ABD0MVC1-F1
#
_entry.id   AF-A0ABD0MVC1-F1
#
_cell.length_a   1.000
_cell.length_b   1.000
_cell.length_c   1.000
_cell.angle_alpha   90.00
_cell.angle_beta   90.00
_cell.angle_gamma   90.00
#
_symmetry.space_group_name_H-M   'P 1'
#
loop_
_entity.id
_entity.type
_entity.pdbx_description
1 polymer ?
#
loop_
_entity_poly.entity_id
_entity_poly.type
_entity_poly.pdbx_seq_one_letter_code
_entity_poly.pdbx_strand_id
1 'polypeptide(L)' 'TGQVSRKSKIVDLDPRFSGKVNEKKTHVDLEIFNAKVTDSAIYYCALEPTVTGKQTTLYKNLTYVNHP' A
#
# COMPACT_ATOMS: atom_id res chain seq x y z
N THR A 1 8.04 0.89 -21.49
CA THR A 1 8.71 0.11 -20.44
C THR A 1 8.67 0.91 -19.17
N GLY A 2 8.06 0.38 -18.12
CA GLY A 2 7.73 1.16 -16.92
C GLY A 2 8.87 1.16 -15.92
N GLN A 3 9.68 2.21 -15.91
CA GLN A 3 10.61 2.44 -14.82
C GLN A 3 9.83 2.91 -13.59
N VAL A 4 10.24 2.48 -12.39
CA VAL A 4 9.68 3.00 -11.13
C VAL A 4 10.00 4.50 -11.04
N SER A 5 8.99 5.35 -11.23
CA SER A 5 9.16 6.81 -11.16
C SER A 5 9.42 7.28 -9.72
N ARG A 6 8.74 6.65 -8.75
CA ARG A 6 8.92 6.91 -7.31
C ARG A 6 8.72 5.64 -6.51
N LYS A 7 9.68 5.31 -5.66
CA LYS A 7 9.57 4.24 -4.67
C LYS A 7 8.87 4.79 -3.42
N SER A 8 7.97 4.00 -2.83
CA SER A 8 7.31 4.39 -1.58
C SER A 8 8.31 4.33 -0.42
N LYS A 9 8.30 5.34 0.45
CA LYS A 9 9.18 5.42 1.63
C LYS A 9 9.06 4.20 2.55
N ILE A 10 7.88 3.56 2.60
CA ILE A 10 7.66 2.39 3.45
C ILE A 10 8.52 1.19 3.01
N VAL A 11 8.79 1.07 1.70
CA VAL A 11 9.63 0.01 1.13
C VAL A 11 11.11 0.24 1.45
N ASP A 12 11.50 1.47 1.79
CA ASP A 12 12.86 1.78 2.24
C ASP A 12 13.00 1.68 3.77
N LEU A 13 11.91 1.89 4.52
CA LEU A 13 11.92 1.94 5.98
C LEU A 13 11.62 0.60 6.65
N ASP A 14 10.73 -0.21 6.07
CA ASP A 14 10.35 -1.52 6.61
C ASP A 14 10.74 -2.62 5.61
N PRO A 15 11.77 -3.43 5.90
CA PRO A 15 12.26 -4.48 4.99
C PRO A 15 11.24 -5.59 4.74
N ARG A 16 10.13 -5.62 5.51
CA ARG A 16 9.00 -6.50 5.23
C ARG A 16 8.27 -6.11 3.94
N PHE A 17 8.31 -4.84 3.54
CA PHE A 17 7.65 -4.36 2.33
C PHE A 17 8.60 -4.39 1.15
N SER A 18 8.16 -4.97 0.04
CA SER A 18 8.90 -5.05 -1.21
C SER A 18 7.96 -4.80 -2.39
N GLY A 19 8.44 -4.03 -3.38
CA GLY A 19 7.69 -3.72 -4.60
C GLY A 19 8.52 -4.03 -5.84
N LYS A 20 7.97 -4.78 -6.79
CA LYS A 20 8.67 -5.16 -8.04
C LYS A 20 7.79 -4.85 -9.25
N VAL A 21 8.39 -4.26 -10.28
CA VAL A 21 7.73 -4.04 -11.58
C VAL A 21 8.21 -5.10 -12.54
N ASN A 22 7.28 -5.85 -13.13
CA ASN A 22 7.56 -6.75 -14.22
C ASN A 22 7.28 -6.04 -15.55
N GLU A 23 8.33 -5.42 -16.10
CA GLU A 23 8.20 -4.61 -17.32
C GLU A 23 7.73 -5.42 -18.54
N LYS A 24 8.01 -6.72 -18.58
CA LYS A 24 7.62 -7.60 -19.70
C LYS A 24 6.13 -7.97 -19.67
N LYS A 25 5.55 -8.04 -18.48
CA LYS A 25 4.16 -8.48 -18.26
C LYS A 25 3.21 -7.34 -17.85
N THR A 26 3.70 -6.08 -17.84
CA THR A 26 2.96 -4.91 -17.35
C THR A 26 2.30 -5.18 -15.98
N HIS A 27 3.05 -5.81 -15.08
CA HIS A 27 2.56 -6.27 -13.78
C HIS A 27 3.36 -5.61 -12.66
N VAL A 28 2.70 -5.40 -11.51
CA VAL A 28 3.33 -4.86 -10.30
C VAL A 28 3.04 -5.81 -9.15
N ASP A 29 4.10 -6.26 -8.49
CA ASP A 29 4.03 -7.10 -7.30
C ASP A 29 4.28 -6.24 -6.06
N LEU A 30 3.38 -6.33 -5.07
CA LEU A 30 3.60 -5.85 -3.70
C LEU A 30 3.68 -7.08 -2.78
N GLU A 31 4.81 -7.21 -2.10
CA GLU A 31 5.06 -8.28 -1.14
C GLU A 31 5.16 -7.67 0.27
N ILE A 32 4.44 -8.27 1.23
CA ILE A 32 4.48 -7.93 2.65
C ILE A 32 4.90 -9.19 3.41
N PHE A 33 6.19 -9.29 3.72
CA PHE A 33 6.76 -10.44 4.41
C PHE A 33 6.37 -10.45 5.89
N ASN A 34 5.94 -11.60 6.40
CA ASN A 34 5.49 -11.77 7.79
C ASN A 34 4.44 -10.71 8.20
N ALA A 35 3.34 -10.67 7.45
CA ALA A 35 2.23 -9.74 7.66
C ALA A 35 1.62 -9.90 9.06
N LYS A 36 1.25 -8.77 9.66
CA LYS A 36 0.66 -8.64 10.99
C LYS A 36 -0.73 -8.05 10.88
N VAL A 37 -1.55 -8.21 11.92
CA VAL A 37 -2.88 -7.60 12.01
C VAL A 37 -2.83 -6.08 11.79
N THR A 38 -1.77 -5.42 12.27
CA THR A 38 -1.56 -3.96 12.09
C THR A 38 -1.30 -3.55 10.65
N ASP A 39 -0.93 -4.47 9.76
CA ASP A 39 -0.77 -4.21 8.33
C ASP A 39 -2.12 -4.25 7.58
N SER A 40 -3.24 -4.51 8.27
CA SER A 40 -4.57 -4.57 7.65
C SER A 40 -4.99 -3.18 7.15
N ALA A 41 -5.01 -3.03 5.83
CA ALA A 41 -5.43 -1.82 5.13
C ALA A 41 -5.95 -2.16 3.72
N ILE A 42 -6.47 -1.16 3.01
CA ILE A 42 -6.78 -1.30 1.59
C ILE A 42 -5.55 -0.87 0.77
N TYR A 43 -5.01 -1.80 0.00
CA TYR A 43 -3.85 -1.58 -0.88
C TYR A 43 -4.30 -1.45 -2.33
N TYR A 44 -4.12 -0.27 -2.92
CA TYR A 44 -4.47 0.00 -4.31
C TYR A 44 -3.24 -0.03 -5.22
N CYS A 45 -3.36 -0.71 -6.36
CA CYS A 45 -2.39 -0.61 -7.45
C CYS A 45 -2.78 0.53 -8.40
N ALA A 46 -1.85 1.42 -8.71
CA ALA A 46 -2.05 2.55 -9.61
C ALA A 46 -0.81 2.76 -10.50
N LEU A 47 -1.04 3.00 -11.80
CA LEU A 47 0.03 3.25 -12.78
C LEU A 47 0.60 4.67 -12.67
N GLU A 48 -0.28 5.64 -12.45
CA GLU A 48 0.06 7.03 -12.18
C GLU A 48 -0.54 7.38 -10.81
N PRO A 49 0.26 7.93 -9.86
CA PRO A 49 -0.27 8.34 -8.58
C PRO A 49 -1.20 9.55 -8.79
N THR A 50 -2.50 9.29 -8.85
CA THR A 50 -3.55 10.31 -9.01
C THR A 50 -3.89 11.02 -7.69
N VAL A 51 -3.23 10.67 -6.58
CA VAL A 51 -3.45 11.29 -5.28
C VAL A 51 -2.58 12.54 -5.15
N THR A 52 -3.10 13.68 -5.60
CA THR A 52 -2.51 15.02 -5.37
C THR A 52 -3.13 15.74 -4.15
N GLY A 53 -4.03 15.10 -3.40
CA GLY A 53 -4.79 15.73 -2.31
C GLY A 53 -4.62 15.03 -0.96
N LYS A 54 -4.52 15.86 0.11
CA LYS A 54 -4.57 15.54 1.56
C LYS A 54 -5.00 14.09 1.86
N GLN A 55 -4.10 13.30 2.48
CA GLN A 55 -4.42 11.97 3.02
C GLN A 55 -5.54 12.10 4.07
N THR A 56 -6.80 12.16 3.66
CA THR A 56 -7.91 11.84 4.55
C THR A 56 -7.88 10.34 4.72
N THR A 57 -7.20 9.88 5.75
CA THR A 57 -7.37 8.53 6.29
C THR A 57 -8.84 8.41 6.66
N LEU A 58 -9.67 7.86 5.79
CA LEU A 58 -11.04 7.47 6.16
C LEU A 58 -10.95 6.21 7.02
N TYR A 59 -10.44 6.37 8.25
CA TYR A 59 -10.69 5.41 9.31
C TYR A 59 -12.09 5.70 9.84
N LYS A 60 -13.11 5.09 9.21
CA LYS A 60 -14.42 5.00 9.86
C LYS A 60 -14.27 3.97 10.97
N ASN A 61 -14.09 4.45 12.20
CA ASN A 61 -14.34 3.65 13.39
C ASN A 61 -15.79 3.17 13.32
N LEU A 62 -16.02 1.94 12.84
CA LEU A 62 -17.22 1.21 13.21
C LEU A 62 -16.99 0.76 14.65
N THR A 63 -17.13 1.69 15.60
CA THR A 63 -17.44 1.32 16.97
C THR A 63 -18.79 0.60 16.92
N TYR A 64 -18.77 -0.71 16.73
CA TYR A 64 -19.89 -1.54 17.16
C TYR A 64 -19.86 -1.53 18.69
N VAL A 65 -20.57 -0.51 19.19
CA VAL A 65 -21.26 -0.42 20.48
C VAL A 65 -20.77 -1.36 21.58
N ASN A 66 -20.32 -0.75 22.68
CA ASN A 66 -20.27 -1.38 24.00
C ASN A 66 -21.52 -2.24 24.24
N HIS A 67 -21.32 -3.49 24.65
CA HIS A 67 -22.33 -4.23 25.40
C HIS A 67 -21.60 -5.01 26.51
N PRO A 68 -22.17 -5.01 27.73
CA PRO A 68 -21.51 -4.83 29.03
C PRO A 68 -20.57 -5.96 29.48
#